data_AF-A0A6P3YCF1-F1
#
_entry.id   AF-A0A6P3YCF1-F1
#
_cell.length_a   1.000
_cell.length_b   1.000
_cell.length_c   1.000
_cell.angle_alpha   90.00
_cell.angle_beta   90.00
_cell.angle_gamma   90.00
#
_symmetry.space_group_name_H-M   'P 1'
#
loop_
_entity.id
_entity.type
_entity.pdbx_description
1 polymer ?
#
loop_
_entity_poly.entity_id
_entity_poly.type
_entity_poly.pdbx_seq_one_letter_code
_entity_poly.pdbx_strand_id
1 'polypeptide(L)'
;MTASVIIYPIVCILAVMTVVHGLDVARLQMLSESIVKCSEELGGSPTAPTAEIIVCAGEKDGKVFNANGEYMKDAAIKAFEDFVSDADRLKKAQGMYAQCHDNGVQSGSTGREQSLKIAGCSLAILPLLDAPQ
;
A
#
# COMPACT_ATOMS: atom_id res chain seq x y z
N MET A 1 -26.97 41.66 8.21
CA MET A 1 -27.42 40.24 8.32
C MET A 1 -27.10 39.49 7.03
N THR A 2 -25.82 39.30 6.69
CA THR A 2 -25.44 38.62 5.42
C THR A 2 -24.14 37.82 5.50
N ALA A 3 -23.27 38.06 6.48
CA ALA A 3 -22.04 37.27 6.65
C ALA A 3 -22.29 35.82 7.13
N SER A 4 -23.28 35.61 8.01
CA SER A 4 -23.56 34.30 8.62
C SER A 4 -24.20 33.28 7.65
N VAL A 5 -24.80 33.75 6.55
CA VAL A 5 -25.53 32.89 5.59
C VAL A 5 -24.59 32.26 4.55
N ILE A 6 -23.42 32.87 4.31
CA ILE A 6 -22.42 32.39 3.34
C ILE A 6 -21.45 31.37 3.99
N ILE A 7 -21.20 31.49 5.30
CA ILE A 7 -20.32 30.56 6.03
C ILE A 7 -20.95 29.16 6.11
N TYR A 8 -22.27 29.08 6.28
CA TYR A 8 -23.00 27.81 6.43
C TYR A 8 -22.79 26.82 5.26
N PRO A 9 -22.98 27.20 3.98
CA PRO A 9 -22.72 26.29 2.86
C PRO A 9 -21.23 25.95 2.71
N ILE A 10 -20.30 26.85 3.04
CA ILE A 10 -18.85 26.58 2.96
C ILE A 10 -18.44 25.52 3.99
N VAL A 11 -18.96 25.60 5.21
CA VAL A 11 -18.73 24.59 6.26
C VAL A 11 -19.34 23.24 5.87
N CYS A 12 -20.54 23.23 5.27
CA CYS A 12 -21.15 22.00 4.78
C CYS A 12 -20.38 21.36 3.62
N ILE A 13 -19.80 22.14 2.70
CA ILE A 13 -19.00 21.61 1.59
C ILE A 13 -17.64 21.06 2.09
N LEU A 14 -17.01 21.71 3.07
CA LEU A 14 -15.77 21.21 3.70
C LEU A 14 -15.98 19.89 4.45
N ALA A 15 -17.15 19.70 5.07
CA ALA A 15 -17.47 18.47 5.81
C ALA A 15 -17.67 17.24 4.90
N VAL A 16 -17.99 17.43 3.61
CA VAL A 16 -18.25 16.33 2.66
C VAL A 16 -16.95 15.84 1.98
N MET A 17 -15.85 16.61 2.09
CA MET A 17 -14.56 16.23 1.52
C MET A 17 -13.72 15.31 2.42
N THR A 18 -14.26 14.83 3.55
CA THR A 18 -13.69 13.65 4.20
C THR A 18 -14.10 12.43 3.37
N VAL A 19 -13.47 12.27 2.21
CA VAL A 19 -13.38 10.95 1.58
C VAL A 19 -12.71 10.10 2.64
N VAL A 20 -13.51 9.28 3.33
CA VAL A 20 -12.98 8.24 4.19
C VAL A 20 -12.31 7.30 3.19
N HIS A 21 -11.02 7.53 2.92
CA HIS A 21 -10.14 6.51 2.37
C HIS A 21 -10.18 5.40 3.41
N GLY A 22 -11.13 4.49 3.20
CA GLY A 22 -11.58 3.55 4.19
C GLY A 22 -10.73 2.32 4.06
N LEU A 23 -10.08 1.96 5.15
CA LEU A 23 -9.46 0.65 5.33
C LEU A 23 -10.43 -0.44 4.81
N ASP A 24 -9.99 -1.21 3.82
CA ASP A 24 -10.72 -2.38 3.35
C ASP A 24 -10.24 -3.57 4.19
N VAL A 25 -10.99 -3.86 5.25
CA VAL A 25 -10.64 -4.93 6.20
C VAL A 25 -10.51 -6.28 5.49
N ALA A 26 -11.32 -6.54 4.46
CA ALA A 26 -11.25 -7.80 3.72
C ALA A 26 -9.95 -7.89 2.91
N ARG A 27 -9.52 -6.79 2.27
CA ARG A 27 -8.20 -6.80 1.61
C ARG A 27 -7.05 -6.85 2.60
N LEU A 28 -7.12 -6.17 3.74
CA LEU A 28 -6.07 -6.23 4.76
C LEU A 28 -5.90 -7.67 5.29
N GLN A 29 -7.01 -8.35 5.57
CA GLN A 29 -7.01 -9.77 5.94
C GLN A 29 -6.43 -10.64 4.83
N MET A 30 -6.83 -10.43 3.57
CA MET A 30 -6.28 -11.14 2.42
C MET A 30 -4.76 -10.95 2.27
N LEU A 31 -4.26 -9.73 2.49
CA LEU A 31 -2.82 -9.45 2.48
C LEU A 31 -2.11 -10.22 3.59
N SER A 32 -2.64 -10.18 4.82
CA SER A 32 -2.07 -10.90 5.96
C SER A 32 -2.02 -12.42 5.72
N GLU A 33 -3.12 -13.00 5.25
CA GLU A 33 -3.17 -14.42 4.89
C GLU A 33 -2.20 -14.77 3.76
N SER A 34 -2.07 -13.89 2.76
CA SER A 34 -1.15 -14.10 1.64
C SER A 34 0.29 -14.07 2.10
N ILE A 35 0.65 -13.19 3.04
CA ILE A 35 1.98 -13.18 3.68
C ILE A 35 2.23 -14.51 4.40
N VAL A 36 1.27 -14.98 5.22
CA VAL A 36 1.39 -16.27 5.92
C VAL A 36 1.60 -17.42 4.94
N LYS A 37 0.74 -17.55 3.94
CA LYS A 37 0.83 -18.61 2.92
C LYS A 37 2.14 -18.54 2.14
N CYS A 38 2.57 -17.35 1.75
CA CYS A 38 3.85 -17.16 1.05
C CYS A 38 5.06 -17.46 1.95
N SER A 39 4.99 -17.14 3.24
CA SER A 39 6.03 -17.54 4.20
C SER A 39 6.13 -19.06 4.32
N GLU A 40 5.01 -19.77 4.38
CA GLU A 40 4.99 -21.24 4.39
C GLU A 40 5.56 -21.83 3.10
N GLU A 41 5.09 -21.35 1.94
CA GLU A 41 5.54 -21.80 0.61
C GLU A 41 7.03 -21.58 0.38
N LEU A 42 7.60 -20.50 0.94
CA LEU A 42 9.01 -20.13 0.76
C LEU A 42 9.91 -20.52 1.95
N GLY A 43 9.37 -21.15 2.99
CA GLY A 43 10.12 -21.56 4.18
C GLY A 43 10.64 -20.39 5.03
N GLY A 44 9.93 -19.26 5.04
CA GLY A 44 10.26 -18.05 5.79
C GLY A 44 9.34 -17.77 6.99
N SER A 45 9.40 -16.54 7.52
CA SER A 45 8.59 -16.12 8.67
C SER A 45 7.56 -15.04 8.28
N PRO A 46 6.28 -15.18 8.70
CA PRO A 46 5.27 -14.15 8.45
C PRO A 46 5.47 -12.90 9.32
N THR A 47 6.19 -13.01 10.45
CA THR A 47 6.48 -11.87 11.35
C THR A 47 7.69 -11.06 10.91
N ALA A 48 8.51 -11.61 10.02
CA ALA A 48 9.67 -10.97 9.44
C ALA A 48 9.75 -11.33 7.94
N PRO A 49 8.78 -10.85 7.14
CA PRO A 49 8.71 -11.21 5.72
C PRO A 49 9.90 -10.65 4.94
N THR A 50 10.40 -11.44 4.00
CA THR A 50 11.45 -11.02 3.06
C THR A 50 10.84 -10.37 1.81
N ALA A 51 11.69 -9.80 0.95
CA ALA A 51 11.24 -9.25 -0.34
C ALA A 51 10.49 -10.29 -1.18
N GLU A 52 10.95 -11.54 -1.19
CA GLU A 52 10.32 -12.64 -1.92
C GLU A 52 8.92 -12.95 -1.40
N ILE A 53 8.73 -12.91 -0.07
CA ILE A 53 7.41 -13.11 0.56
C ILE A 53 6.46 -11.97 0.17
N ILE A 54 6.94 -10.73 0.17
CA ILE A 54 6.12 -9.57 -0.22
C ILE A 54 5.74 -9.60 -1.71
N VAL A 55 6.68 -9.97 -2.59
CA VAL A 55 6.37 -10.15 -4.01
C VAL A 55 5.34 -11.26 -4.20
N CYS A 56 5.53 -12.41 -3.56
CA CYS A 56 4.57 -13.52 -3.59
C CYS A 56 3.17 -13.09 -3.11
N ALA A 57 3.09 -12.34 -2.01
CA ALA A 57 1.81 -11.87 -1.48
C ALA A 57 1.10 -10.92 -2.46
N GLY A 58 1.84 -10.01 -3.11
CA GLY A 58 1.26 -9.15 -4.13
C GLY A 58 0.86 -9.92 -5.41
N GLU A 59 1.56 -11.00 -5.76
CA GLU A 59 1.21 -11.86 -6.90
C GLU A 59 -0.12 -12.56 -6.64
N LYS A 60 -0.39 -12.96 -5.39
CA LYS A 60 -1.70 -13.53 -4.97
C LYS A 60 -2.82 -12.48 -4.91
N ASP A 61 -2.51 -11.22 -4.57
CA ASP A 61 -3.49 -10.11 -4.64
C ASP A 61 -3.90 -9.80 -6.09
N GLY A 62 -2.96 -9.87 -7.03
CA GLY A 62 -3.23 -9.79 -8.47
C GLY A 62 -3.62 -8.39 -8.98
N LYS A 63 -3.59 -7.33 -8.15
CA LYS A 63 -3.98 -5.97 -8.55
C LYS A 63 -2.82 -5.01 -8.72
N VAL A 64 -1.65 -5.33 -8.18
CA VAL A 64 -0.50 -4.41 -8.10
C VAL A 64 0.61 -4.71 -9.11
N PHE A 65 0.53 -5.81 -9.85
CA PHE A 65 1.52 -6.21 -10.85
C PHE A 65 0.99 -6.07 -12.28
N ASN A 66 1.87 -5.68 -13.20
CA ASN A 66 1.60 -5.72 -14.65
C ASN A 66 1.89 -7.14 -15.21
N ALA A 67 1.69 -7.31 -16.53
CA ALA A 67 1.92 -8.59 -17.21
C ALA A 67 3.39 -9.09 -17.17
N ASN A 68 4.35 -8.20 -16.89
CA ASN A 68 5.78 -8.55 -16.77
C ASN A 68 6.15 -8.94 -15.32
N GLY A 69 5.20 -8.92 -14.38
CA GLY A 69 5.47 -9.12 -12.95
C GLY A 69 6.15 -7.93 -12.30
N GLU A 70 6.00 -6.72 -12.85
CA GLU A 70 6.54 -5.46 -12.31
C GLU A 70 5.45 -4.71 -11.55
N TYR A 71 5.79 -4.08 -10.43
CA TYR A 71 4.84 -3.27 -9.70
C TYR A 71 4.35 -2.08 -10.52
N MET A 72 3.03 -1.95 -10.64
CA MET A 72 2.37 -0.76 -11.15
C MET A 72 2.33 0.30 -10.06
N LYS A 73 3.18 1.34 -10.18
CA LYS A 73 3.39 2.38 -9.15
C LYS A 73 2.07 2.91 -8.58
N ASP A 74 1.18 3.38 -9.45
CA ASP A 74 -0.07 4.02 -9.02
C ASP A 74 -1.04 3.02 -8.36
N ALA A 75 -1.10 1.78 -8.85
CA ALA A 75 -1.93 0.74 -8.26
C ALA A 75 -1.45 0.37 -6.85
N ALA A 76 -0.13 0.23 -6.67
CA ALA A 76 0.47 -0.07 -5.37
C ALA A 76 0.36 1.11 -4.38
N ILE A 77 0.54 2.36 -4.83
CA ILE A 77 0.32 3.55 -4.01
C ILE A 77 -1.13 3.63 -3.54
N LYS A 78 -2.07 3.38 -4.45
CA LYS A 78 -3.49 3.38 -4.12
C LYS A 78 -3.84 2.23 -3.16
N ALA A 79 -3.19 1.09 -3.30
CA ALA A 79 -3.46 -0.07 -2.45
C ALA A 79 -3.25 0.20 -0.96
N PHE A 80 -2.38 1.15 -0.58
CA PHE A 80 -2.20 1.54 0.83
C PHE A 80 -3.44 2.17 1.47
N GLU A 81 -4.33 2.79 0.69
CA GLU A 81 -5.60 3.34 1.21
C GLU A 81 -6.46 2.26 1.87
N ASP A 82 -6.31 1.02 1.42
CA ASP A 82 -7.06 -0.12 1.91
C ASP A 82 -6.36 -0.85 3.08
N PHE A 83 -5.12 -0.47 3.40
CA PHE A 83 -4.30 -1.11 4.44
C PHE A 83 -3.94 -0.17 5.60
N VAL A 84 -4.19 1.14 5.44
CA VAL A 84 -3.81 2.18 6.42
C VAL A 84 -4.97 3.16 6.60
N SER A 85 -5.56 3.16 7.80
CA SER A 85 -6.65 4.08 8.17
C SER A 85 -6.16 5.48 8.60
N ASP A 86 -4.97 5.57 9.19
CA ASP A 86 -4.40 6.84 9.66
C ASP A 86 -3.80 7.63 8.49
N ALA A 87 -4.23 8.89 8.33
CA ALA A 87 -3.86 9.72 7.18
C ALA A 87 -2.37 10.05 7.11
N ASP A 88 -1.71 10.28 8.26
CA ASP A 88 -0.28 10.61 8.30
C ASP A 88 0.57 9.38 8.01
N ARG A 89 0.19 8.21 8.54
CA ARG A 89 0.81 6.91 8.20
C ARG A 89 0.60 6.56 6.74
N LEU A 90 -0.59 6.79 6.19
CA LEU A 90 -0.90 6.55 4.78
C LEU A 90 0.00 7.39 3.88
N LYS A 91 0.05 8.71 4.12
CA LYS A 91 0.93 9.63 3.38
C LYS A 91 2.39 9.22 3.46
N LYS A 92 2.84 8.77 4.64
CA LYS A 92 4.20 8.28 4.85
C LYS A 92 4.46 6.98 4.06
N ALA A 93 3.56 6.01 4.13
CA ALA A 93 3.66 4.74 3.39
C ALA A 93 3.73 4.97 1.87
N GLN A 94 2.83 5.80 1.34
CA GLN A 94 2.80 6.17 -0.08
C GLN A 94 4.10 6.86 -0.52
N GLY A 95 4.60 7.80 0.28
CA GLY A 95 5.87 8.50 -0.01
C GLY A 95 7.08 7.57 0.00
N MET A 96 7.18 6.70 1.01
CA MET A 96 8.25 5.69 1.10
C MET A 96 8.20 4.73 -0.09
N TYR A 97 7.01 4.24 -0.43
CA TYR A 97 6.85 3.34 -1.58
C TYR A 97 7.21 4.02 -2.90
N ALA A 98 6.76 5.25 -3.12
CA ALA A 98 7.09 6.01 -4.33
C ALA A 98 8.61 6.14 -4.52
N GLN A 99 9.33 6.45 -3.45
CA GLN A 99 10.79 6.50 -3.45
C GLN A 99 11.41 5.12 -3.76
N CYS A 100 10.92 4.05 -3.16
CA CYS A 100 11.41 2.69 -3.42
C CYS A 100 11.16 2.26 -4.87
N HIS A 101 10.00 2.59 -5.43
CA HIS A 101 9.65 2.32 -6.82
C HIS A 101 10.58 3.08 -7.78
N ASP A 102 10.77 4.39 -7.56
CA ASP A 102 11.65 5.22 -8.39
C ASP A 102 13.10 4.72 -8.36
N ASN A 103 13.61 4.36 -7.18
CA ASN A 103 14.94 3.75 -7.05
C ASN A 103 15.04 2.39 -7.77
N GLY A 104 13.98 1.57 -7.66
CA GLY A 104 13.89 0.28 -8.35
C GLY A 104 13.96 0.43 -9.87
N VAL A 105 13.22 1.39 -10.43
CA VAL A 105 13.23 1.70 -11.87
C VAL A 105 14.59 2.26 -12.30
N GLN A 106 15.15 3.21 -11.54
CA GLN A 106 16.45 3.83 -11.84
C GLN A 106 17.62 2.84 -11.81
N SER A 107 17.47 1.70 -11.11
CA SER A 107 18.48 0.64 -11.10
C SER A 107 18.67 -0.06 -12.47
N GLY A 108 17.76 0.17 -13.43
CA GLY A 108 17.77 -0.46 -14.75
C GLY A 108 17.29 -1.92 -14.75
N SER A 109 16.88 -2.45 -13.60
CA SER A 109 16.28 -3.79 -13.50
C SER A 109 14.85 -3.80 -14.03
N THR A 110 14.41 -4.94 -14.56
CA THR A 110 13.06 -5.15 -15.08
C THR A 110 12.48 -6.47 -14.56
N GLY A 111 11.18 -6.68 -14.77
CA GLY A 111 10.47 -7.89 -14.37
C GLY A 111 10.60 -8.18 -12.87
N ARG A 112 10.75 -9.47 -12.54
CA ARG A 112 10.82 -9.94 -11.15
C ARG A 112 12.01 -9.38 -10.36
N GLU A 113 13.15 -9.13 -11.00
CA GLU A 113 14.31 -8.54 -10.31
C GLU A 113 14.00 -7.12 -9.82
N GLN A 114 13.33 -6.31 -10.65
CA GLN A 114 12.87 -4.99 -10.26
C GLN A 114 11.92 -5.07 -9.07
N SER A 115 10.94 -5.98 -9.13
CA SER A 115 9.97 -6.18 -8.05
C SER A 115 10.61 -6.56 -6.73
N LEU A 116 11.62 -7.44 -6.75
CA LEU A 116 12.36 -7.81 -5.54
C LEU A 116 13.14 -6.62 -4.95
N LYS A 117 13.76 -5.78 -5.79
CA LYS A 117 14.45 -4.56 -5.33
C LYS A 117 13.49 -3.56 -4.68
N ILE A 118 12.34 -3.33 -5.32
CA ILE A 118 11.30 -2.44 -4.80
C ILE A 118 10.74 -2.99 -3.49
N ALA A 119 10.41 -4.28 -3.44
CA ALA A 119 9.88 -4.94 -2.24
C ALA A 119 10.88 -4.89 -1.07
N GLY A 120 12.16 -5.17 -1.33
CA GLY A 120 13.21 -5.10 -0.31
C GLY A 120 13.37 -3.71 0.30
N CYS A 121 13.32 -2.65 -0.53
CA CYS A 121 13.30 -1.27 -0.03
C CYS A 121 12.03 -0.96 0.78
N SER A 122 10.89 -1.53 0.35
CA SER A 122 9.57 -1.26 0.92
C SER A 122 9.27 -2.00 2.23
N LEU A 123 10.13 -2.90 2.70
CA LEU A 123 9.91 -3.67 3.94
C LEU A 123 9.66 -2.77 5.17
N ALA A 124 10.30 -1.61 5.21
CA ALA A 124 10.12 -0.62 6.29
C ALA A 124 8.72 0.01 6.34
N ILE A 125 7.86 -0.26 5.35
CA ILE A 125 6.47 0.21 5.31
C ILE A 125 5.55 -0.70 6.13
N LEU A 126 5.89 -1.98 6.32
CA LEU A 126 5.03 -2.94 7.01
C LEU A 126 4.55 -2.49 8.40
N PRO A 127 5.38 -1.87 9.26
CA PRO A 127 4.91 -1.36 10.55
C PRO A 127 3.95 -0.16 10.44
N LEU A 128 3.80 0.43 9.25
CA LEU A 128 2.84 1.49 8.97
C LEU A 128 1.48 0.95 8.56
N LEU A 129 1.33 -0.37 8.32
CA LEU A 129 0.05 -1.00 8.00
C LEU A 129 -0.77 -1.24 9.27
N ASP A 130 -2.08 -1.18 9.15
CA ASP A 130 -2.95 -1.56 10.27
C ASP A 130 -2.87 -3.06 10.53
N ALA A 131 -3.12 -3.44 11.79
CA ALA A 131 -3.22 -4.85 12.14
C ALA A 131 -4.55 -5.40 11.61
N PRO A 132 -4.58 -6.63 11.06
CA PRO A 132 -5.82 -7.32 10.78
C PRO A 132 -6.63 -7.43 12.09
N GLN A 133 -7.92 -7.13 12.03
CA GLN A 133 -8.86 -7.33 13.14
C GLN A 133 -9.33 -8.77 13.21
#